data_AF-A0A6L3MRT1-F1
#
_entry.id   AF-A0A6L3MRT1-F1
#
_cell.length_a   1.000
_cell.length_b   1.000
_cell.length_c   1.000
_cell.angle_alpha   90.00
_cell.angle_beta   90.00
_cell.angle_gamma   90.00
#
_symmetry.space_group_name_H-M   'P 1'
#
loop_
_entity.id
_entity.type
_entity.pdbx_description
1 polymer ?
#
loop_
_entity_poly.entity_id
_entity_poly.type
_entity_poly.pdbx_seq_one_letter_code
_entity_poly.pdbx_strand_id
1 'polypeptide(L)'
;ELGDAVTAVLGLDSRPQARPHFRLRPPFRPARGATSVTFTPIQLASLYGFPAGDGAGQCIAIVELGGGYRAADIQQYFRGLGIGTPPTLVDVNVGTGRNAPTGDPNGPDGEVALDIEIAGAIAPAAKIAVYFAPNSDAGFIQAVNAAVTDKINKPSVISISWGGPEAIWQAQSAHAFNRVLQAAAAQGITVCAASGDSGSGDGLQDGADHVDFPASSPYVLGCGGTQLDALPGQGIRSEVAWNDEAAGGGAGGGGVSTLFDLPAWQQGL
;
A
#
# COMPACT_ATOMS: atom_id res chain seq x y z
N GLU A 1 -11.47 3.46 -37.57
CA GLU A 1 -12.82 3.64 -36.98
C GLU A 1 -12.92 3.43 -35.46
N LEU A 2 -11.87 2.99 -34.75
CA LEU A 2 -11.87 2.89 -33.27
C LEU A 2 -10.95 3.90 -32.55
N GLY A 3 -10.27 4.77 -33.29
CA GLY A 3 -9.18 5.61 -32.78
C GLY A 3 -9.58 6.54 -31.62
N ASP A 4 -10.79 7.07 -31.64
CA ASP A 4 -11.26 8.03 -30.61
C ASP A 4 -12.04 7.35 -29.45
N ALA A 5 -12.37 6.06 -29.58
CA ALA A 5 -13.16 5.31 -28.59
C ALA A 5 -12.29 4.47 -27.64
N VAL A 6 -11.10 4.06 -28.08
CA VAL A 6 -10.18 3.22 -27.30
C VAL A 6 -9.08 4.09 -26.73
N THR A 7 -9.08 4.25 -25.40
CA THR A 7 -8.10 5.10 -24.72
C THR A 7 -6.92 4.33 -24.12
N ALA A 8 -7.05 3.01 -23.96
CA ALA A 8 -5.97 2.08 -23.63
C ALA A 8 -6.42 0.64 -23.93
N VAL A 9 -5.47 -0.23 -24.25
CA VAL A 9 -5.68 -1.69 -24.26
C VAL A 9 -4.74 -2.29 -23.22
N LEU A 10 -5.33 -2.92 -22.20
CA LEU A 10 -4.62 -3.47 -21.03
C LEU A 10 -4.58 -5.00 -21.11
N GLY A 11 -3.59 -5.62 -20.46
CA GLY A 11 -3.50 -7.08 -20.36
C GLY A 11 -2.98 -7.80 -21.61
N LEU A 12 -2.41 -7.06 -22.56
CA LEU A 12 -1.58 -7.66 -23.62
C LEU A 12 -0.20 -8.07 -23.11
N ASP A 13 0.27 -7.40 -22.04
CA ASP A 13 1.42 -7.81 -21.25
C ASP A 13 0.92 -8.51 -19.99
N SER A 14 1.47 -9.70 -19.71
CA SER A 14 1.10 -10.55 -18.56
C SER A 14 2.22 -10.69 -17.53
N ARG A 15 3.30 -9.90 -17.66
CA ARG A 15 4.34 -9.87 -16.63
C ARG A 15 3.76 -9.34 -15.31
N PRO A 16 4.29 -9.78 -14.16
CA PRO A 16 3.96 -9.16 -12.87
C PRO A 16 4.18 -7.65 -12.96
N GLN A 17 3.12 -6.88 -12.73
CA GLN A 17 3.13 -5.44 -12.90
C GLN A 17 3.64 -4.72 -11.65
N ALA A 18 3.48 -5.33 -10.49
CA ALA A 18 3.82 -4.74 -9.21
C ALA A 18 4.47 -5.74 -8.25
N ARG A 19 5.14 -5.21 -7.23
CA ARG A 19 5.69 -5.94 -6.08
C ARG A 19 5.03 -5.42 -4.80
N PRO A 20 4.87 -6.26 -3.77
CA PRO A 20 4.40 -5.80 -2.47
C PRO A 20 5.54 -5.06 -1.76
N HIS A 21 5.25 -3.94 -1.10
CA HIS A 21 6.23 -3.05 -0.46
C HIS A 21 6.35 -3.30 1.04
N PHE A 22 6.58 -4.56 1.42
CA PHE A 22 6.93 -4.95 2.76
C PHE A 22 8.29 -5.65 2.80
N ARG A 23 8.92 -5.59 3.97
CA ARG A 23 10.13 -6.36 4.24
C ARG A 23 10.00 -7.04 5.58
N LEU A 24 10.16 -8.35 5.61
CA LEU A 24 10.44 -9.02 6.87
C LEU A 24 11.83 -8.61 7.33
N ARG A 25 11.90 -8.11 8.55
CA ARG A 25 13.19 -7.78 9.17
C ARG A 25 14.05 -9.05 9.22
N PRO A 26 15.22 -9.07 8.56
CA PRO A 26 16.20 -10.14 8.76
C PRO A 26 16.55 -10.28 10.24
N PRO A 27 17.05 -11.44 10.71
CA PRO A 27 17.68 -11.53 12.04
C PRO A 27 18.96 -10.70 12.05
N PHE A 28 18.86 -9.37 12.16
CA PHE A 28 19.99 -8.49 12.34
C PHE A 28 20.49 -8.59 13.77
N ARG A 29 21.80 -8.84 13.94
CA ARG A 29 22.48 -8.56 15.20
C ARG A 29 22.60 -7.04 15.30
N PRO A 30 21.88 -6.36 16.22
CA PRO A 30 22.07 -4.93 16.39
C PRO A 30 23.54 -4.64 16.69
N ALA A 31 24.07 -3.56 16.13
CA ALA A 31 25.33 -3.01 16.59
C ALA A 31 25.24 -2.81 18.12
N ARG A 32 26.29 -3.19 18.87
CA ARG A 32 26.31 -3.10 20.34
C ARG A 32 25.82 -1.71 20.78
N GLY A 33 24.65 -1.65 21.42
CA GLY A 33 24.05 -0.41 21.94
C GLY A 33 22.72 -0.01 21.31
N ALA A 34 22.32 -0.57 20.16
CA ALA A 34 20.99 -0.33 19.58
C ALA A 34 19.98 -1.33 20.15
N THR A 35 19.08 -0.89 21.04
CA THR A 35 17.90 -1.66 21.39
C THR A 35 16.93 -1.66 20.21
N SER A 36 16.67 -2.83 19.63
CA SER A 36 15.61 -2.96 18.64
C SER A 36 14.25 -2.76 19.31
N VAL A 37 13.61 -1.62 19.09
CA VAL A 37 12.24 -1.39 19.50
C VAL A 37 11.32 -1.82 18.36
N THR A 38 10.27 -2.56 18.68
CA THR A 38 9.17 -2.89 17.76
C THR A 38 7.91 -2.25 18.32
N PHE A 39 7.02 -1.79 17.44
CA PHE A 39 5.78 -1.14 17.83
C PHE A 39 4.57 -1.92 17.34
N THR A 40 3.52 -1.97 18.15
CA THR A 40 2.19 -2.33 17.65
C THR A 40 1.57 -1.15 16.90
N PRO A 41 0.56 -1.36 16.05
CA PRO A 41 -0.11 -0.27 15.33
C PRO A 41 -0.72 0.77 16.29
N ILE A 42 -1.27 0.32 17.42
CA ILE A 42 -1.85 1.18 18.45
C ILE A 42 -0.77 2.04 19.11
N GLN A 43 0.44 1.51 19.31
CA GLN A 43 1.57 2.29 19.82
C GLN A 43 2.01 3.36 18.82
N LEU A 44 2.09 3.04 17.53
CA LEU A 44 2.39 4.02 16.48
C LEU A 44 1.32 5.11 16.38
N ALA A 45 0.04 4.72 16.38
CA ALA A 45 -1.08 5.66 16.38
C ALA A 45 -1.01 6.61 17.60
N SER A 46 -0.65 6.09 18.77
CA SER A 46 -0.44 6.92 19.96
C SER A 46 0.76 7.88 19.82
N LEU A 47 1.88 7.40 19.28
CA LEU A 47 3.09 8.22 19.08
C LEU A 47 2.86 9.37 18.09
N TYR A 48 2.11 9.12 17.02
CA TYR A 48 1.76 10.13 16.02
C TYR A 48 0.51 10.95 16.40
N GLY A 49 -0.02 10.80 17.61
CA GLY A 49 -1.13 11.61 18.11
C GLY A 49 -2.43 11.43 17.32
N PHE A 50 -2.73 10.21 16.89
CA PHE A 50 -3.98 9.91 16.18
C PHE A 50 -5.19 10.35 17.04
N PRO A 51 -6.22 10.95 16.42
CA PRO A 51 -7.40 11.41 17.15
C PRO A 51 -8.19 10.22 17.71
N ALA A 52 -9.03 10.49 18.71
CA ALA A 52 -10.01 9.51 19.15
C ALA A 52 -10.97 9.15 18.00
N GLY A 53 -11.14 7.85 17.77
CA GLY A 53 -12.01 7.29 16.73
C GLY A 53 -11.60 5.86 16.41
N ASP A 54 -12.56 5.04 15.99
CA ASP A 54 -12.38 3.62 15.68
C ASP A 54 -12.71 3.29 14.21
N GLY A 55 -13.02 4.31 13.42
CA GLY A 55 -13.40 4.15 12.01
C GLY A 55 -14.85 3.72 11.78
N ALA A 56 -15.72 3.76 12.80
CA ALA A 56 -17.12 3.37 12.65
C ALA A 56 -17.81 4.07 11.47
N GLY A 57 -18.52 3.28 10.66
CA GLY A 57 -19.22 3.76 9.47
C GLY A 57 -18.34 3.99 8.23
N GLN A 58 -17.02 3.81 8.35
CA GLN A 58 -16.11 3.85 7.20
C GLN A 58 -15.89 2.46 6.61
N CYS A 59 -15.48 2.44 5.34
CA CYS A 59 -15.00 1.24 4.68
C CYS A 59 -13.64 1.52 4.04
N ILE A 60 -12.66 0.69 4.37
CA ILE A 60 -11.30 0.73 3.82
C ILE A 60 -11.23 -0.39 2.76
N ALA A 61 -10.97 -0.02 1.52
CA ALA A 61 -10.57 -0.98 0.49
C ALA A 61 -9.06 -1.24 0.61
N ILE A 62 -8.67 -2.50 0.56
CA ILE A 62 -7.27 -2.92 0.45
C ILE A 62 -7.14 -3.65 -0.89
N VAL A 63 -6.13 -3.29 -1.69
CA VAL A 63 -5.94 -3.86 -3.03
C VAL A 63 -4.79 -4.85 -3.01
N GLU A 64 -5.06 -6.09 -3.39
CA GLU A 64 -4.12 -7.20 -3.29
C GLU A 64 -3.94 -7.91 -4.64
N LEU A 65 -2.69 -8.09 -5.05
CA LEU A 65 -2.36 -8.66 -6.36
C LEU A 65 -1.88 -10.12 -6.30
N GLY A 66 -1.97 -10.74 -5.12
CA GLY A 66 -1.64 -12.14 -4.92
C GLY A 66 -1.87 -12.58 -3.47
N GLY A 67 -1.68 -13.88 -3.23
CA GLY A 67 -1.75 -14.45 -1.88
C GLY A 67 -3.13 -14.37 -1.24
N GLY A 68 -3.13 -14.23 0.08
CA GLY A 68 -4.34 -14.17 0.87
C GLY A 68 -4.04 -14.17 2.36
N TYR A 69 -5.10 -14.26 3.15
CA TYR A 69 -5.01 -14.33 4.61
C TYR A 69 -5.86 -15.49 5.14
N ARG A 70 -5.49 -15.98 6.33
CA ARG A 70 -6.34 -16.90 7.09
C ARG A 70 -7.04 -16.12 8.18
N ALA A 71 -8.37 -16.17 8.20
CA ALA A 71 -9.17 -15.47 9.21
C ALA A 71 -8.77 -15.81 10.66
N ALA A 72 -8.31 -17.04 10.92
CA ALA A 72 -7.86 -17.45 12.25
C ALA A 72 -6.62 -16.68 12.72
N ASP A 73 -5.67 -16.43 11.82
CA ASP A 73 -4.41 -15.73 12.10
C ASP A 73 -4.69 -14.26 12.40
N ILE A 74 -5.50 -13.61 11.55
CA ILE A 74 -5.96 -12.22 11.75
C ILE A 74 -6.72 -12.06 13.08
N GLN A 75 -7.62 -12.98 13.40
CA GLN A 75 -8.32 -12.95 14.69
C GLN A 75 -7.38 -13.16 15.87
N GLN A 76 -6.33 -13.98 15.71
CA GLN A 76 -5.33 -14.18 16.75
C GLN A 76 -4.52 -12.90 16.99
N TYR A 77 -4.13 -12.20 15.93
CA TYR A 77 -3.45 -10.91 16.02
C TYR A 77 -4.27 -9.90 16.83
N PHE A 78 -5.53 -9.67 16.46
CA PHE A 78 -6.39 -8.72 17.16
C PHE A 78 -6.66 -9.10 18.62
N ARG A 79 -6.82 -10.40 18.92
CA ARG A 79 -6.88 -10.88 20.32
C ARG A 79 -5.61 -10.57 21.09
N GLY A 80 -4.44 -10.73 20.47
CA GLY A 80 -3.14 -10.40 21.07
C GLY A 80 -3.00 -8.91 21.41
N LEU A 81 -3.66 -8.03 20.64
CA LEU A 81 -3.72 -6.59 20.90
C LEU A 81 -4.81 -6.18 21.90
N GLY A 82 -5.63 -7.13 22.38
CA GLY A 82 -6.77 -6.82 23.25
C GLY A 82 -7.96 -6.16 22.53
N ILE A 83 -8.01 -6.23 21.20
CA ILE A 83 -9.12 -5.70 20.40
C ILE A 83 -10.28 -6.72 20.47
N GLY A 84 -11.29 -6.39 21.27
CA GLY A 84 -12.43 -7.29 21.54
C GLY A 84 -13.43 -7.43 20.40
N THR A 85 -13.45 -6.49 19.45
CA THR A 85 -14.29 -6.53 18.25
C THR A 85 -13.42 -6.18 17.06
N PRO A 86 -12.89 -7.19 16.33
CA PRO A 86 -12.07 -6.93 15.15
C PRO A 86 -12.93 -6.40 13.98
N PRO A 87 -12.30 -5.76 12.98
CA PRO A 87 -12.98 -5.33 11.77
C PRO A 87 -13.78 -6.44 11.09
N THR A 88 -14.87 -6.05 10.43
CA THR A 88 -15.54 -6.94 9.48
C THR A 88 -14.71 -7.01 8.20
N LEU A 89 -14.24 -8.21 7.86
CA LEU A 89 -13.51 -8.48 6.62
C LEU A 89 -14.48 -8.99 5.55
N VAL A 90 -14.35 -8.48 4.32
CA VAL A 90 -15.05 -9.00 3.15
C VAL A 90 -14.08 -9.16 1.98
N ASP A 91 -14.09 -10.33 1.35
CA ASP A 91 -13.28 -10.61 0.18
C ASP A 91 -14.05 -10.22 -1.09
N VAL A 92 -13.42 -9.44 -1.96
CA VAL A 92 -13.96 -9.04 -3.26
C VAL A 92 -13.08 -9.63 -4.35
N ASN A 93 -13.63 -10.56 -5.13
CA ASN A 93 -12.92 -11.22 -6.22
C ASN A 93 -12.96 -10.37 -7.49
N VAL A 94 -11.81 -9.95 -8.00
CA VAL A 94 -11.68 -9.18 -9.24
C VAL A 94 -11.00 -10.04 -10.31
N GLY A 95 -11.66 -10.20 -11.46
CA GLY A 95 -11.16 -11.07 -12.53
C GLY A 95 -10.97 -12.52 -12.04
N THR A 96 -9.72 -13.02 -12.07
CA THR A 96 -9.34 -14.34 -11.52
C THR A 96 -8.72 -14.29 -10.12
N GLY A 97 -8.53 -13.11 -9.51
CA GLY A 97 -7.95 -12.96 -8.18
C GLY A 97 -8.91 -13.41 -7.06
N ARG A 98 -8.38 -14.13 -6.07
CA ARG A 98 -9.11 -14.73 -4.95
C ARG A 98 -8.25 -14.63 -3.70
N ASN A 99 -8.87 -14.65 -2.51
CA ASN A 99 -8.15 -14.94 -1.27
C ASN A 99 -7.61 -16.38 -1.32
N ALA A 100 -6.30 -16.51 -1.55
CA ALA A 100 -5.64 -17.79 -1.76
C ALA A 100 -4.26 -17.78 -1.08
N PRO A 101 -4.22 -17.90 0.27
CA PRO A 101 -2.97 -17.86 1.01
C PRO A 101 -2.03 -18.99 0.56
N THR A 102 -0.82 -18.62 0.19
CA THR A 102 0.27 -19.49 -0.27
C THR A 102 0.94 -20.26 0.86
N GLY A 103 0.88 -19.74 2.09
CA GLY A 103 1.61 -20.24 3.25
C GLY A 103 3.05 -19.74 3.35
N ASP A 104 3.52 -18.91 2.42
CA ASP A 104 4.84 -18.28 2.48
C ASP A 104 4.77 -16.91 3.16
N PRO A 105 5.35 -16.72 4.36
CA PRO A 105 5.32 -15.44 5.05
C PRO A 105 6.18 -14.36 4.38
N ASN A 106 7.13 -14.73 3.51
CA ASN A 106 7.87 -13.77 2.66
C ASN A 106 7.18 -13.54 1.31
N GLY A 107 6.12 -14.30 1.04
CA GLY A 107 5.30 -14.17 -0.14
C GLY A 107 4.20 -13.12 0.04
N PRO A 108 3.24 -13.06 -0.89
CA PRO A 108 2.15 -12.08 -0.84
C PRO A 108 1.26 -12.20 0.40
N ASP A 109 1.24 -13.35 1.08
CA ASP A 109 0.46 -13.52 2.32
C ASP A 109 0.92 -12.57 3.44
N GLY A 110 2.22 -12.26 3.49
CA GLY A 110 2.78 -11.33 4.46
C GLY A 110 2.24 -9.92 4.28
N GLU A 111 2.14 -9.46 3.04
CA GLU A 111 1.56 -8.16 2.68
C GLU A 111 0.07 -8.11 3.04
N VAL A 112 -0.71 -9.09 2.58
CA VAL A 112 -2.16 -9.12 2.82
C VAL A 112 -2.48 -9.15 4.32
N ALA A 113 -1.74 -9.93 5.09
CA ALA A 113 -1.93 -9.98 6.54
C ALA A 113 -1.54 -8.65 7.19
N LEU A 114 -0.38 -8.08 6.82
CA LEU A 114 0.10 -6.81 7.36
C LEU A 114 -0.89 -5.68 7.10
N ASP A 115 -1.37 -5.52 5.87
CA ASP A 115 -2.31 -4.46 5.49
C ASP A 115 -3.60 -4.52 6.32
N ILE A 116 -4.17 -5.72 6.49
CA ILE A 116 -5.38 -5.94 7.31
C ILE A 116 -5.10 -5.67 8.79
N GLU A 117 -3.98 -6.15 9.31
CA GLU A 117 -3.60 -6.05 10.72
C GLU A 117 -3.32 -4.61 11.15
N ILE A 118 -2.58 -3.84 10.34
CA ILE A 118 -2.28 -2.43 10.62
C ILE A 118 -3.57 -1.60 10.56
N ALA A 119 -4.28 -1.66 9.43
CA ALA A 119 -5.49 -0.86 9.23
C ALA A 119 -6.58 -1.22 10.25
N GLY A 120 -6.77 -2.52 10.49
CA GLY A 120 -7.75 -3.03 11.42
C GLY A 120 -7.44 -2.78 12.89
N ALA A 121 -6.17 -2.68 13.27
CA ALA A 121 -5.80 -2.36 14.64
C ALA A 121 -6.03 -0.88 14.97
N ILE A 122 -5.87 0.00 13.99
CA ILE A 122 -6.06 1.44 14.15
C ILE A 122 -7.54 1.82 13.99
N ALA A 123 -8.26 1.19 13.06
CA ALA A 123 -9.68 1.45 12.78
C ALA A 123 -10.53 0.17 12.95
N PRO A 124 -10.66 -0.37 14.17
CA PRO A 124 -11.28 -1.68 14.42
C PRO A 124 -12.79 -1.75 14.11
N ALA A 125 -13.49 -0.60 14.07
CA ALA A 125 -14.91 -0.54 13.73
C ALA A 125 -15.17 -0.24 12.24
N ALA A 126 -14.12 -0.02 11.44
CA ALA A 126 -14.25 0.08 9.99
C ALA A 126 -14.55 -1.29 9.37
N LYS A 127 -15.25 -1.28 8.23
CA LYS A 127 -15.29 -2.46 7.35
C LYS A 127 -14.02 -2.47 6.51
N ILE A 128 -13.36 -3.63 6.41
CA ILE A 128 -12.23 -3.83 5.48
C ILE A 128 -12.70 -4.71 4.33
N ALA A 129 -12.64 -4.17 3.12
CA ALA A 129 -12.94 -4.89 1.89
C ALA A 129 -11.65 -5.14 1.11
N VAL A 130 -11.27 -6.41 0.96
CA VAL A 130 -10.01 -6.81 0.35
C VAL A 130 -10.27 -7.22 -1.10
N TYR A 131 -9.76 -6.45 -2.06
CA TYR A 131 -9.96 -6.64 -3.49
C TYR A 131 -8.80 -7.43 -4.07
N PHE A 132 -9.04 -8.71 -4.33
CA PHE A 132 -8.04 -9.60 -4.90
C PHE A 132 -8.10 -9.58 -6.42
N ALA A 133 -6.98 -9.26 -7.06
CA ALA A 133 -6.80 -9.24 -8.51
C ALA A 133 -5.56 -10.04 -8.93
N PRO A 134 -5.46 -10.44 -10.21
CA PRO A 134 -4.20 -10.90 -10.77
C PRO A 134 -3.15 -9.79 -10.80
N ASN A 135 -1.89 -10.14 -10.56
CA ASN A 135 -0.76 -9.21 -10.72
C ASN A 135 -0.46 -8.96 -12.21
N SER A 136 -1.20 -8.03 -12.80
CA SER A 136 -1.00 -7.49 -14.15
C SER A 136 -1.50 -6.04 -14.20
N ASP A 137 -1.17 -5.31 -15.26
CA ASP A 137 -1.67 -3.93 -15.45
C ASP A 137 -3.21 -3.88 -15.46
N ALA A 138 -3.85 -4.80 -16.19
CA ALA A 138 -5.29 -4.93 -16.25
C ALA A 138 -5.89 -5.31 -14.89
N GLY A 139 -5.30 -6.30 -14.20
CA GLY A 139 -5.80 -6.76 -12.90
C GLY A 139 -5.74 -5.64 -11.85
N PHE A 140 -4.63 -4.91 -11.82
CA PHE A 140 -4.43 -3.82 -10.87
C PHE A 140 -5.41 -2.66 -11.12
N ILE A 141 -5.53 -2.21 -12.38
CA ILE A 141 -6.48 -1.16 -12.77
C ILE A 141 -7.92 -1.59 -12.47
N GLN A 142 -8.26 -2.86 -12.75
CA GLN A 142 -9.59 -3.41 -12.46
C GLN A 142 -9.89 -3.44 -10.97
N ALA A 143 -8.93 -3.78 -10.11
CA ALA A 143 -9.16 -3.83 -8.67
C ALA A 143 -9.42 -2.46 -8.07
N VAL A 144 -8.63 -1.45 -8.44
CA VAL A 144 -8.89 -0.07 -7.99
C VAL A 144 -10.21 0.44 -8.56
N ASN A 145 -10.49 0.19 -9.84
CA ASN A 145 -11.77 0.59 -10.42
C ASN A 145 -12.97 -0.11 -9.77
N ALA A 146 -12.83 -1.39 -9.41
CA ALA A 146 -13.86 -2.13 -8.67
C ALA A 146 -14.11 -1.48 -7.31
N ALA A 147 -13.07 -1.12 -6.55
CA ALA A 147 -13.22 -0.41 -5.28
C ALA A 147 -13.88 0.96 -5.44
N VAL A 148 -13.43 1.76 -6.41
CA VAL A 148 -13.97 3.11 -6.70
C VAL A 148 -15.45 3.06 -7.10
N THR A 149 -15.89 1.99 -7.77
CA THR A 149 -17.26 1.85 -8.27
C THR A 149 -18.15 0.98 -7.39
N ASP A 150 -17.63 0.42 -6.30
CA ASP A 150 -18.35 -0.51 -5.43
C ASP A 150 -19.55 0.17 -4.74
N LYS A 151 -20.77 -0.24 -5.13
CA LYS A 151 -22.02 0.26 -4.55
C LYS A 151 -22.52 -0.55 -3.36
N ILE A 152 -21.90 -1.69 -3.07
CA ILE A 152 -22.18 -2.58 -1.95
C ILE A 152 -21.35 -2.17 -0.74
N ASN A 153 -20.02 -2.14 -0.87
CA ASN A 153 -19.12 -1.82 0.24
C ASN A 153 -18.90 -0.32 0.40
N LYS A 154 -18.94 0.45 -0.69
CA LYS A 154 -18.79 1.92 -0.72
C LYS A 154 -17.56 2.40 0.07
N PRO A 155 -16.34 1.96 -0.30
CA PRO A 155 -15.13 2.38 0.40
C PRO A 155 -14.95 3.90 0.32
N SER A 156 -14.55 4.50 1.44
CA SER A 156 -14.16 5.92 1.52
C SER A 156 -12.64 6.12 1.44
N VAL A 157 -11.88 5.04 1.65
CA VAL A 157 -10.43 5.01 1.56
C VAL A 157 -9.99 3.75 0.78
N ILE A 158 -8.97 3.88 -0.06
CA ILE A 158 -8.29 2.77 -0.75
C ILE A 158 -6.82 2.78 -0.31
N SER A 159 -6.35 1.67 0.25
CA SER A 159 -4.95 1.44 0.61
C SER A 159 -4.31 0.50 -0.40
N ILE A 160 -3.12 0.87 -0.87
CA ILE A 160 -2.37 0.13 -1.88
C ILE A 160 -0.92 -0.03 -1.42
N SER A 161 -0.53 -1.23 -1.02
CA SER A 161 0.86 -1.55 -0.65
C SER A 161 1.62 -2.27 -1.78
N TRP A 162 1.10 -2.18 -3.01
CA TRP A 162 1.68 -2.75 -4.22
C TRP A 162 2.05 -1.66 -5.22
N GLY A 163 3.19 -1.83 -5.88
CA GLY A 163 3.67 -0.84 -6.84
C GLY A 163 4.85 -1.31 -7.67
N GLY A 164 5.37 -0.42 -8.51
CA GLY A 164 6.62 -0.65 -9.21
C GLY A 164 7.02 0.57 -10.05
N PRO A 165 8.25 0.57 -10.60
CA PRO A 165 8.82 1.77 -11.21
C PRO A 165 7.93 2.32 -12.31
N GLU A 166 7.57 3.60 -12.26
CA GLU A 166 6.73 4.20 -13.31
C GLU A 166 7.36 4.03 -14.71
N ALA A 167 8.70 3.98 -14.76
CA ALA A 167 9.48 3.78 -15.98
C ALA A 167 9.22 2.43 -16.67
N ILE A 168 8.77 1.41 -15.94
CA ILE A 168 8.41 0.13 -16.55
C ILE A 168 6.98 0.11 -17.05
N TRP A 169 6.09 1.00 -16.60
CA TRP A 169 4.70 1.00 -17.06
C TRP A 169 4.59 1.45 -18.53
N GLN A 170 3.70 0.80 -19.28
CA GLN A 170 3.28 1.36 -20.56
C GLN A 170 2.54 2.68 -20.30
N ALA A 171 2.91 3.75 -21.01
CA ALA A 171 2.33 5.08 -20.81
C ALA A 171 0.78 5.05 -20.89
N GLN A 172 0.20 4.32 -21.85
CA GLN A 172 -1.26 4.16 -21.95
C GLN A 172 -1.88 3.52 -20.70
N SER A 173 -1.23 2.50 -20.12
CA SER A 173 -1.72 1.79 -18.94
C SER A 173 -1.64 2.69 -17.71
N ALA A 174 -0.53 3.39 -17.52
CA ALA A 174 -0.37 4.32 -16.43
C ALA A 174 -1.35 5.51 -16.53
N HIS A 175 -1.59 6.07 -17.72
CA HIS A 175 -2.60 7.12 -17.91
C HIS A 175 -4.04 6.60 -17.75
N ALA A 176 -4.33 5.35 -18.12
CA ALA A 176 -5.63 4.72 -17.84
C ALA A 176 -5.84 4.55 -16.34
N PHE A 177 -4.83 4.07 -15.62
CA PHE A 177 -4.87 3.93 -14.16
C PHE A 177 -5.02 5.30 -13.49
N ASN A 178 -4.24 6.30 -13.92
CA ASN A 178 -4.34 7.67 -13.41
C ASN A 178 -5.75 8.27 -13.55
N ARG A 179 -6.49 7.92 -14.61
CA ARG A 179 -7.90 8.33 -14.78
C ARG A 179 -8.84 7.66 -13.78
N VAL A 180 -8.58 6.40 -13.41
CA VAL A 180 -9.32 5.71 -12.33
C VAL A 180 -9.04 6.40 -10.99
N LEU A 181 -7.78 6.75 -10.72
CA LEU A 181 -7.37 7.46 -9.50
C LEU A 181 -7.99 8.86 -9.44
N GLN A 182 -8.03 9.57 -10.57
CA GLN A 182 -8.76 10.84 -10.69
C GLN A 182 -10.26 10.68 -10.40
N ALA A 183 -10.89 9.59 -10.87
CA ALA A 183 -12.29 9.31 -10.58
C ALA A 183 -12.54 8.96 -9.11
N ALA A 184 -11.56 8.37 -8.40
CA ALA A 184 -11.60 8.18 -6.95
C ALA A 184 -11.62 9.54 -6.23
N ALA A 185 -10.69 10.43 -6.58
CA ALA A 185 -10.60 11.77 -6.00
C ALA A 185 -11.89 12.58 -6.26
N ALA A 186 -12.45 12.51 -7.47
CA ALA A 186 -13.70 13.17 -7.83
C ALA A 186 -14.93 12.66 -7.04
N GLN A 187 -14.87 11.42 -6.54
CA GLN A 187 -15.90 10.83 -5.68
C GLN A 187 -15.63 11.02 -4.18
N GLY A 188 -14.56 11.72 -3.81
CA GLY A 188 -14.17 11.93 -2.42
C GLY A 188 -13.60 10.67 -1.76
N ILE A 189 -13.09 9.72 -2.55
CA ILE A 189 -12.40 8.52 -2.05
C ILE A 189 -10.92 8.86 -1.93
N THR A 190 -10.35 8.69 -0.73
CA THR A 190 -8.91 8.88 -0.51
C THR A 190 -8.15 7.65 -1.00
N VAL A 191 -7.10 7.84 -1.80
CA VAL A 191 -6.22 6.74 -2.21
C VAL A 191 -4.83 6.97 -1.62
N CYS A 192 -4.34 6.01 -0.85
CA CYS A 192 -3.00 5.99 -0.31
C CYS A 192 -2.20 4.86 -0.97
N ALA A 193 -0.96 5.12 -1.35
CA ALA A 193 -0.07 4.09 -1.88
C ALA A 193 1.34 4.17 -1.29
N ALA A 194 1.93 3.04 -0.93
CA ALA A 194 3.34 2.98 -0.52
C ALA A 194 4.25 3.49 -1.66
N SER A 195 5.24 4.33 -1.34
CA SER A 195 6.12 4.94 -2.35
C SER A 195 7.31 4.08 -2.78
N GLY A 196 7.34 2.82 -2.37
CA GLY A 196 8.43 1.88 -2.62
C GLY A 196 9.34 1.63 -1.42
N ASP A 197 10.03 0.49 -1.47
CA ASP A 197 10.93 -0.03 -0.43
C ASP A 197 12.35 -0.34 -0.95
N SER A 198 12.70 0.21 -2.11
CA SER A 198 14.00 0.01 -2.79
C SER A 198 14.69 1.33 -3.15
N GLY A 199 14.56 2.31 -2.27
CA GLY A 199 15.26 3.59 -2.37
C GLY A 199 14.86 4.42 -3.60
N SER A 200 15.73 5.35 -4.00
CA SER A 200 15.47 6.26 -5.12
C SER A 200 15.53 5.57 -6.49
N GLY A 201 16.12 4.37 -6.59
CA GLY A 201 16.19 3.61 -7.83
C GLY A 201 15.02 2.64 -8.04
N ASP A 202 14.14 2.50 -7.05
CA ASP A 202 12.98 1.60 -7.05
C ASP A 202 13.28 0.16 -7.53
N GLY A 203 14.48 -0.32 -7.21
CA GLY A 203 14.94 -1.67 -7.56
C GLY A 203 15.46 -1.85 -8.99
N LEU A 204 15.51 -0.81 -9.81
CA LEU A 204 16.18 -0.85 -11.11
C LEU A 204 17.69 -0.64 -10.97
N GLN A 205 18.47 -1.42 -11.73
CA GLN A 205 19.94 -1.44 -11.68
C GLN A 205 20.57 -0.73 -12.88
N ASP A 206 19.96 0.35 -13.35
CA ASP A 206 20.42 1.15 -14.50
C ASP A 206 21.18 2.42 -14.09
N GLY A 207 21.26 2.70 -12.78
CA GLY A 207 21.96 3.86 -12.22
C GLY A 207 21.19 5.17 -12.30
N ALA A 208 19.89 5.13 -12.61
CA ALA A 208 18.99 6.28 -12.59
C ALA A 208 18.03 6.23 -11.39
N ASP A 209 17.46 7.38 -11.06
CA ASP A 209 16.37 7.48 -10.08
C ASP A 209 15.03 7.15 -10.75
N HIS A 210 14.19 6.39 -10.06
CA HIS A 210 12.86 5.97 -10.48
C HIS A 210 11.89 6.09 -9.31
N VAL A 211 10.72 6.67 -9.57
CA VAL A 211 9.63 6.70 -8.59
C VAL A 211 8.64 5.57 -8.84
N ASP A 212 8.03 5.09 -7.75
CA ASP A 212 7.05 4.00 -7.81
C ASP A 212 5.65 4.52 -8.25
N PHE A 213 4.96 3.73 -9.08
CA PHE A 213 3.55 3.94 -9.44
C PHE A 213 2.68 2.79 -8.90
N PRO A 214 1.57 3.09 -8.19
CA PRO A 214 0.74 4.30 -8.31
C PRO A 214 1.09 5.49 -7.41
N ALA A 215 2.11 5.41 -6.55
CA ALA A 215 2.44 6.50 -5.63
C ALA A 215 2.83 7.81 -6.33
N SER A 216 3.41 7.75 -7.54
CA SER A 216 3.73 8.95 -8.34
C SER A 216 2.52 9.63 -8.98
N SER A 217 1.32 9.05 -8.91
CA SER A 217 0.10 9.69 -9.41
C SER A 217 -0.23 10.96 -8.61
N PRO A 218 -0.57 12.08 -9.27
CA PRO A 218 -0.98 13.31 -8.58
C PRO A 218 -2.35 13.21 -7.88
N TYR A 219 -3.04 12.08 -7.99
CA TYR A 219 -4.33 11.81 -7.33
C TYR A 219 -4.19 10.84 -6.15
N VAL A 220 -2.96 10.47 -5.79
CA VAL A 220 -2.64 9.51 -4.72
C VAL A 220 -1.84 10.21 -3.63
N LEU A 221 -2.13 9.85 -2.39
CA LEU A 221 -1.26 10.17 -1.25
C LEU A 221 -0.12 9.15 -1.22
N GLY A 222 1.05 9.52 -1.76
CA GLY A 222 2.26 8.72 -1.70
C GLY A 222 2.84 8.64 -0.28
N CYS A 223 2.95 7.43 0.27
CA CYS A 223 3.36 7.16 1.63
C CYS A 223 4.81 6.64 1.68
N GLY A 224 5.74 7.50 2.14
CA GLY A 224 7.14 7.14 2.35
C GLY A 224 7.41 6.39 3.66
N GLY A 225 8.67 5.97 3.85
CA GLY A 225 9.12 5.24 5.03
C GLY A 225 10.16 6.01 5.86
N THR A 226 10.04 5.93 7.18
CA THR A 226 10.97 6.52 8.15
C THR A 226 11.53 5.46 9.10
N GLN A 227 12.75 5.70 9.59
CA GLN A 227 13.28 4.99 10.73
C GLN A 227 12.93 5.79 11.99
N LEU A 228 12.02 5.23 12.78
CA LEU A 228 11.51 5.84 14.01
C LEU A 228 12.30 5.37 15.24
N ASP A 229 12.87 6.32 15.97
CA ASP A 229 13.34 6.11 17.33
C ASP A 229 12.36 6.72 18.33
N ALA A 230 11.61 5.86 19.01
CA ALA A 230 10.63 6.26 20.01
C ALA A 230 10.65 5.30 21.20
N LEU A 231 10.18 5.79 22.34
CA LEU A 231 9.96 4.97 23.53
C LEU A 231 8.48 5.09 23.93
N PRO A 232 7.76 3.96 24.12
CA PRO A 232 6.37 4.01 24.58
C PRO A 232 6.23 4.82 25.87
N GLY A 233 5.35 5.82 25.86
CA GLY A 233 5.13 6.74 26.98
C GLY A 233 6.14 7.88 27.13
N GLN A 234 7.21 7.92 26.32
CA GLN A 234 8.18 9.03 26.28
C GLN A 234 8.18 9.80 24.96
N GLY A 235 7.43 9.32 23.96
CA GLY A 235 7.27 9.99 22.67
C GLY A 235 8.37 9.67 21.66
N ILE A 236 8.35 10.41 20.56
CA ILE A 236 9.31 10.31 19.46
C ILE A 236 10.59 11.07 19.84
N ARG A 237 11.74 10.39 19.77
CA ARG A 237 13.06 10.97 20.04
C ARG A 237 13.75 11.43 18.77
N SER A 238 13.66 10.62 17.71
CA SER A 238 14.11 10.99 16.37
C SER A 238 13.33 10.23 15.32
N GLU A 239 13.21 10.83 14.15
CA GLU A 239 12.62 10.21 12.97
C GLU A 239 13.43 10.68 11.77
N VAL A 240 14.00 9.71 11.04
CA VAL A 240 14.88 9.97 9.89
C VAL A 240 14.40 9.17 8.69
N ALA A 241 14.89 9.50 7.49
CA ALA A 241 14.61 8.69 6.31
C ALA A 241 15.03 7.23 6.57
N TRP A 242 14.14 6.29 6.26
CA TRP A 242 14.50 4.87 6.33
C TRP A 242 15.48 4.53 5.22
N ASN A 243 16.69 4.12 5.59
CA ASN A 243 17.69 3.62 4.65
C ASN A 243 18.59 2.57 5.30
N ASP A 244 18.29 1.31 4.99
CA ASP A 244 19.03 0.11 5.39
C ASP A 244 19.59 -0.65 4.15
N GLU A 245 19.73 0.01 2.99
CA GLU A 245 20.17 -0.65 1.74
C GLU A 245 21.50 -1.37 1.88
N ALA A 246 22.46 -0.73 2.55
CA ALA A 246 23.78 -1.32 2.81
C ALA A 246 23.71 -2.62 3.64
N ALA A 247 22.63 -2.80 4.42
CA ALA A 247 22.38 -4.00 5.20
C ALA A 247 21.42 -4.99 4.49
N GLY A 248 20.94 -4.67 3.28
CA GLY A 248 19.91 -5.42 2.56
C GLY A 248 18.50 -5.20 3.10
N GLY A 249 18.31 -4.21 3.98
CA GLY A 249 17.02 -3.90 4.61
C GLY A 249 16.10 -3.02 3.77
N GLY A 250 16.55 -2.49 2.64
CA GLY A 250 15.78 -1.58 1.78
C GLY A 250 15.83 -0.12 2.22
N ALA A 251 15.13 0.75 1.51
CA ALA A 251 15.00 2.17 1.84
C ALA A 251 13.65 2.69 1.34
N GLY A 252 13.12 3.72 1.99
CA GLY A 252 11.89 4.37 1.53
C GLY A 252 12.07 4.96 0.13
N GLY A 253 11.12 4.68 -0.77
CA GLY A 253 11.14 5.21 -2.13
C GLY A 253 10.69 6.68 -2.19
N GLY A 254 11.13 7.38 -3.22
CA GLY A 254 10.81 8.80 -3.43
C GLY A 254 11.71 9.43 -4.51
N GLY A 255 11.23 10.51 -5.13
CA GLY A 255 11.93 11.16 -6.23
C GLY A 255 11.02 12.11 -7.00
N VAL A 256 11.32 12.30 -8.29
CA VAL A 256 10.56 13.18 -9.20
C VAL A 256 10.02 12.33 -10.35
N SER A 257 8.70 12.40 -10.58
CA SER A 257 8.08 11.71 -11.70
C SER A 257 8.55 12.27 -13.05
N THR A 258 8.75 11.36 -13.98
CA THR A 258 8.98 11.58 -15.41
C THR A 258 7.70 11.40 -16.23
N LEU A 259 6.65 10.81 -15.65
CA LEU A 259 5.37 10.57 -16.31
C LEU A 259 4.31 11.64 -16.00
N PHE A 260 4.34 12.23 -14.80
CA PHE A 260 3.36 13.21 -14.36
C PHE A 260 4.04 14.55 -14.05
N ASP A 261 3.51 15.63 -14.62
CA ASP A 261 3.98 16.98 -14.35
C ASP A 261 3.75 17.39 -12.89
N LEU A 262 4.60 18.30 -12.39
CA LEU A 262 4.46 18.89 -11.06
C LEU A 262 3.07 19.53 -10.87
N PRO A 263 2.22 19.00 -9.96
CA PRO A 263 0.89 19.55 -9.75
C PRO A 263 0.93 20.96 -9.17
N ALA A 264 -0.04 21.80 -9.55
CA ALA A 264 -0.09 23.19 -9.10
C ALA A 264 -0.10 23.34 -7.57
N TRP A 265 -0.73 22.40 -6.84
CA TRP A 265 -0.80 22.41 -5.38
C TRP A 265 0.52 22.01 -4.69
N GLN A 266 1.50 21.46 -5.43
CA GLN A 266 2.82 21.10 -4.92
C GLN A 266 3.91 22.10 -5.34
N GLN A 267 3.56 23.11 -6.15
CA GLN A 267 4.51 24.13 -6.58
C GLN A 267 4.93 25.01 -5.39
N GLY A 268 6.24 25.03 -5.11
CA GLY A 268 6.83 25.89 -4.07
C GLY A 268 6.79 25.34 -2.65
N LEU A 269 6.48 24.05 -2.48
CA LEU A 269 6.77 23.30 -1.25
C LEU A 269 8.27 22.99 -1.12
#